data_AF-A0A6I1DYE6-F1
#
_entry.id   AF-A0A6I1DYE6-F1
#
_cell.length_a   1.000
_cell.length_b   1.000
_cell.length_c   1.000
_cell.angle_alpha   90.00
_cell.angle_beta   90.00
_cell.angle_gamma   90.00
#
_symmetry.space_group_name_H-M   'P 1'
#
loop_
_entity.id
_entity.type
_entity.pdbx_description
1 polymer ?
#
loop_
_entity_poly.entity_id
_entity_poly.type
_entity_poly.pdbx_seq_one_letter_code
_entity_poly.pdbx_strand_id
1 'polypeptide(L)'
;MSKEKKIILKEAEITNNCPECFNQELMLTFYQKHTFGTFFHVTTNEVTHEIKCKKCQSIIYPVSWTPDIERVFDYYNKLVTPERSSIRFTTLFFVVVIAAIGVVAATIYLYLEGLI
;
A
#
# COMPACT_ATOMS: atom_id res chain seq x y z
N MET A 1 -11.87 -10.68 -5.88
CA MET A 1 -10.42 -10.50 -6.10
C MET A 1 -9.93 -9.44 -5.15
N SER A 2 -8.89 -9.70 -4.36
CA SER A 2 -8.23 -8.64 -3.59
C SER A 2 -7.53 -7.68 -4.55
N LYS A 3 -7.62 -6.37 -4.27
CA LYS A 3 -6.97 -5.33 -5.06
C LYS A 3 -5.68 -4.89 -4.38
N GLU A 4 -4.56 -5.00 -5.07
CA GLU A 4 -3.32 -4.37 -4.63
C GLU A 4 -3.37 -2.87 -4.93
N LYS A 5 -2.98 -2.05 -3.95
CA LYS A 5 -2.93 -0.60 -4.07
C LYS A 5 -1.61 -0.10 -3.46
N LYS A 6 -0.95 0.80 -4.19
CA LYS A 6 0.18 1.57 -3.71
C LYS A 6 -0.34 2.79 -2.94
N ILE A 7 -0.09 2.85 -1.64
CA ILE A 7 -0.46 3.99 -0.79
C ILE A 7 0.74 4.90 -0.64
N ILE A 8 0.56 6.19 -0.86
CA ILE A 8 1.62 7.19 -0.70
C ILE A 8 2.02 7.27 0.78
N LEU A 9 3.30 7.02 1.06
CA LEU A 9 3.90 7.20 2.38
C LEU A 9 4.48 8.59 2.55
N LYS A 10 5.17 9.08 1.52
CA LYS A 10 5.90 10.35 1.57
C LYS A 10 6.12 10.88 0.17
N GLU A 11 6.01 12.19 0.04
CA GLU A 11 6.34 12.95 -1.17
C GLU A 11 7.41 13.99 -0.80
N ALA A 12 8.41 14.15 -1.67
CA ALA A 12 9.48 15.12 -1.51
C ALA A 12 9.84 15.77 -2.85
N GLU A 13 9.77 17.08 -2.91
CA GLU A 13 10.22 17.85 -4.06
C GLU A 13 11.75 17.97 -4.02
N ILE A 14 12.41 17.58 -5.11
CA ILE A 14 13.88 17.61 -5.23
C ILE A 14 14.27 18.53 -6.38
N THR A 15 15.32 19.33 -6.18
CA THR A 15 15.75 20.37 -7.11
C THR A 15 16.87 19.92 -8.06
N ASN A 16 17.06 18.61 -8.20
CA ASN A 16 18.07 18.03 -9.09
C ASN A 16 17.64 18.14 -10.56
N ASN A 17 18.62 18.17 -11.46
CA ASN A 17 18.36 18.25 -12.89
C ASN A 17 17.78 16.93 -13.41
N CYS A 18 16.66 17.02 -14.13
CA CYS A 18 16.07 15.90 -14.86
C CYS A 18 17.02 15.42 -15.99
N PRO A 19 17.34 14.12 -16.06
CA PRO A 19 18.18 13.56 -17.13
C PRO A 19 17.62 13.74 -18.54
N GLU A 20 16.29 13.89 -18.67
CA GLU A 20 15.61 13.98 -19.97
C GLU A 20 15.48 15.42 -20.49
N CYS A 21 15.24 16.39 -19.61
CA CYS A 21 14.92 17.77 -20.01
C CYS A 21 15.68 18.86 -19.25
N PHE A 22 16.59 18.48 -18.34
CA PHE A 22 17.43 19.36 -17.52
C PHE A 22 16.69 20.35 -16.62
N ASN A 23 15.37 20.25 -16.50
CA ASN A 23 14.60 21.03 -15.53
C ASN A 23 14.84 20.54 -14.10
N GLN A 24 14.64 21.42 -13.12
CA GLN A 24 14.90 21.16 -11.70
C GLN A 24 13.66 20.75 -10.90
N GLU A 25 12.50 20.60 -11.54
CA GLU A 25 11.27 20.22 -10.84
C GLU A 25 11.07 18.69 -10.90
N LEU A 26 11.61 17.99 -9.90
CA LEU A 26 11.43 16.55 -9.73
C LEU A 26 10.62 16.26 -8.46
N MET A 27 9.79 15.22 -8.53
CA MET A 27 8.94 14.74 -7.44
C MET A 27 9.32 13.31 -7.10
N LEU A 28 9.84 13.08 -5.89
CA LEU A 28 10.12 11.75 -5.35
C LEU A 28 8.94 11.31 -4.49
N THR A 29 8.32 10.19 -4.83
CA THR A 29 7.17 9.63 -4.11
C THR A 29 7.50 8.22 -3.65
N PHE A 30 7.27 7.94 -2.38
CA PHE A 30 7.37 6.61 -1.79
C PHE A 30 5.98 6.03 -1.58
N TYR A 31 5.84 4.75 -1.91
CA TYR A 31 4.59 4.01 -1.80
C TYR A 31 4.78 2.75 -0.97
N GLN A 32 3.78 2.40 -0.16
CA GLN A 32 3.68 1.10 0.48
C GLN A 32 2.66 0.23 -0.24
N LYS A 33 2.94 -1.07 -0.35
CA LYS A 33 2.00 -2.03 -0.92
C LYS A 33 0.96 -2.46 0.12
N HIS A 34 -0.31 -2.19 -0.19
CA HIS A 34 -1.47 -2.60 0.59
C HIS A 34 -2.39 -3.47 -0.28
N THR A 35 -2.92 -4.54 0.30
CA THR A 35 -3.83 -5.44 -0.39
C THR A 35 -5.19 -5.39 0.30
N PHE A 36 -6.21 -4.93 -0.42
CA PHE A 36 -7.57 -4.79 0.06
C PHE A 36 -8.44 -5.92 -0.47
N GLY A 37 -8.92 -6.77 0.43
CA GLY A 37 -9.96 -7.76 0.18
C GLY A 37 -11.30 -7.32 0.79
N THR A 38 -12.38 -8.02 0.43
CA THR A 38 -13.71 -7.80 1.00
C THR A 38 -13.75 -8.09 2.50
N PHE A 39 -12.94 -9.04 2.97
CA PHE A 39 -12.94 -9.50 4.37
C PHE A 39 -11.72 -9.06 5.17
N PHE A 40 -10.65 -8.64 4.49
CA PHE A 40 -9.37 -8.34 5.12
C PHE A 40 -8.65 -7.20 4.41
N HIS A 41 -7.80 -6.50 5.15
CA HIS A 41 -6.84 -5.53 4.65
C HIS A 41 -5.46 -5.96 5.15
N VAL A 42 -4.53 -6.15 4.20
CA VAL A 42 -3.14 -6.53 4.48
C VAL A 42 -2.25 -5.34 4.15
N THR A 43 -1.44 -4.92 5.13
CA THR A 43 -0.33 -3.98 4.93
C THR A 43 0.96 -4.78 4.89
N THR A 44 1.77 -4.60 3.85
CA THR A 44 3.07 -5.26 3.69
C THR A 44 4.20 -4.29 4.00
N ASN A 45 5.39 -4.77 4.37
CA ASN A 45 6.57 -3.90 4.55
C ASN A 45 7.25 -3.52 3.22
N GLU A 46 6.65 -3.85 2.08
CA GLU A 46 7.20 -3.56 0.76
C GLU A 46 6.98 -2.08 0.42
N VAL A 47 8.10 -1.35 0.30
CA VAL A 47 8.14 0.05 -0.10
C VAL A 47 8.70 0.15 -1.51
N THR A 48 8.00 0.85 -2.38
CA THR A 48 8.44 1.20 -3.74
C THR A 48 8.56 2.71 -3.87
N HIS A 49 9.28 3.18 -4.86
CA HIS A 49 9.49 4.61 -5.08
C HIS A 49 9.33 4.96 -6.57
N GLU A 50 9.05 6.22 -6.83
CA GLU A 50 8.99 6.79 -8.17
C GLU A 50 9.55 8.22 -8.13
N ILE A 51 10.40 8.55 -9.10
CA ILE A 51 10.82 9.93 -9.35
C ILE A 51 10.16 10.36 -10.66
N LYS A 52 9.44 11.48 -10.64
CA LYS A 52 8.76 12.03 -11.82
C LYS A 52 9.11 13.49 -12.02
N CYS A 53 9.42 13.88 -13.25
CA CYS A 53 9.63 15.28 -13.58
C CYS A 53 8.29 16.01 -13.75
N LYS A 54 8.10 17.14 -13.06
CA LYS A 54 6.87 17.94 -13.19
C LYS A 54 6.79 18.66 -14.54
N LYS A 55 7.92 18.87 -15.22
CA LYS A 55 7.96 19.59 -16.51
C LYS A 55 7.69 18.69 -17.71
N CYS A 56 8.50 17.66 -17.91
CA CYS A 56 8.34 16.74 -19.05
C CYS A 56 7.50 15.49 -18.73
N GLN A 57 7.05 15.33 -17.48
CA GLN A 57 6.22 14.21 -17.02
C GLN A 57 6.86 12.83 -17.15
N SER A 58 8.15 12.76 -17.46
CA SER A 58 8.89 11.50 -17.52
C SER A 58 9.11 10.91 -16.14
N ILE A 59 9.04 9.57 -16.09
CA ILE A 59 9.44 8.78 -14.92
C ILE A 59 10.94 8.54 -15.04
N ILE A 60 11.69 8.91 -14.01
CA ILE A 60 13.14 8.81 -13.99
C ILE A 60 13.53 7.50 -13.30
N TYR A 61 13.88 6.50 -14.12
CA TYR A 61 14.29 5.19 -13.64
C TYR A 61 15.69 5.20 -13.02
N PRO A 62 16.00 4.30 -12.06
CA PRO A 62 17.30 4.23 -11.40
C PRO A 62 18.51 4.16 -12.34
N VAL A 63 18.37 3.53 -13.51
CA VAL A 63 19.43 3.45 -14.52
C VAL A 63 19.84 4.81 -15.08
N SER A 64 18.95 5.80 -15.02
CA SER A 64 19.18 7.16 -15.52
C SER A 64 19.56 8.14 -14.40
N TRP A 65 19.76 7.67 -13.17
CA TRP A 65 20.07 8.56 -12.05
C TRP A 65 21.48 9.12 -12.16
N THR A 66 21.61 10.39 -11.82
CA THR A 66 22.92 11.02 -11.61
C THR A 66 23.37 10.78 -10.17
N PRO A 67 24.68 10.88 -9.87
CA PRO A 67 25.18 10.77 -8.49
C PRO A 67 24.51 11.72 -7.50
N ASP A 68 24.03 12.87 -7.96
CA ASP A 68 23.31 13.82 -7.12
C ASP A 68 21.87 13.39 -6.83
N ILE A 69 21.19 12.74 -7.79
CA ILE A 69 19.86 12.14 -7.56
C ILE A 69 19.99 10.97 -6.58
N GLU A 70 21.00 10.10 -6.75
CA GLU A 70 21.27 8.97 -5.85
C GLU A 70 21.46 9.44 -4.40
N ARG A 71 22.27 10.47 -4.18
CA ARG A 71 22.52 11.02 -2.84
C ARG A 71 21.26 11.55 -2.16
N VAL A 72 20.42 12.28 -2.91
CA VAL A 72 19.17 12.83 -2.38
C VAL A 72 18.16 11.72 -2.14
N PHE A 73 18.08 10.74 -3.05
CA PHE A 73 17.26 9.55 -2.86
C PHE A 73 17.64 8.81 -1.57
N ASP A 74 18.92 8.52 -1.36
CA ASP A 74 19.41 7.81 -0.17
C ASP A 74 19.06 8.53 1.13
N TYR A 75 19.15 9.86 1.12
CA TYR A 75 18.73 10.68 2.26
C TYR A 75 17.25 10.48 2.57
N TYR A 76 16.37 10.62 1.58
CA TYR A 76 14.93 10.46 1.80
C TYR A 76 14.53 9.03 2.12
N ASN A 77 15.18 8.04 1.49
CA ASN A 77 14.92 6.63 1.72
C ASN A 77 15.13 6.25 3.20
N LYS A 78 16.16 6.82 3.85
CA LYS A 78 16.41 6.64 5.30
C LYS A 78 15.33 7.27 6.20
N LEU A 79 14.60 8.25 5.69
CA LEU A 79 13.53 8.94 6.43
C LEU A 79 12.16 8.29 6.24
N VAL A 80 12.02 7.32 5.35
CA VAL A 80 10.76 6.63 5.09
C VAL A 80 10.57 5.54 6.15
N THR A 81 9.53 5.71 6.96
CA THR A 81 9.10 4.71 7.93
C THR A 81 7.81 4.05 7.42
N PRO A 82 7.84 2.79 6.94
CA PRO A 82 6.64 2.11 6.50
C PRO A 82 5.67 1.87 7.65
N GLU A 83 4.36 1.79 7.36
CA GLU A 83 3.40 1.28 8.34
C GLU A 83 3.76 -0.16 8.71
N ARG A 84 3.49 -0.54 9.96
CA ARG A 84 3.75 -1.90 10.43
C ARG A 84 2.95 -2.91 9.60
N SER A 85 3.62 -3.94 9.09
CA SER A 85 2.96 -5.06 8.46
C SER A 85 1.87 -5.63 9.37
N SER A 86 0.65 -5.68 8.88
CA SER A 86 -0.49 -6.16 9.65
C SER A 86 -1.55 -6.75 8.75
N ILE A 87 -2.36 -7.63 9.34
CA ILE A 87 -3.56 -8.18 8.72
C ILE A 87 -4.72 -7.73 9.59
N ARG A 88 -5.63 -6.96 9.01
CA ARG A 88 -6.82 -6.44 9.69
C ARG A 88 -8.06 -7.04 9.05
N PHE A 89 -8.95 -7.61 9.85
CA PHE A 89 -10.24 -8.09 9.36
C PHE A 89 -11.23 -6.93 9.29
N THR A 90 -12.03 -6.94 8.24
CA THR A 90 -13.11 -5.97 8.05
C THR A 90 -14.30 -6.30 8.96
N THR A 91 -15.16 -5.32 9.23
CA THR A 91 -16.41 -5.54 9.96
C THR A 91 -17.28 -6.63 9.33
N LEU A 92 -17.31 -6.68 7.99
CA LEU A 92 -18.09 -7.68 7.26
C LEU A 92 -17.64 -9.12 7.58
N PHE A 93 -16.33 -9.34 7.75
CA PHE A 93 -15.81 -10.63 8.17
C PHE A 93 -16.42 -11.07 9.50
N PHE A 94 -16.45 -10.18 10.49
CA PHE A 94 -17.03 -10.47 11.80
C PHE A 94 -18.54 -10.69 11.73
N VAL A 95 -19.27 -9.92 10.93
CA VAL A 95 -20.71 -10.13 10.71
C VAL A 95 -20.99 -11.52 10.14
N VAL A 96 -20.23 -11.94 9.12
CA VAL A 96 -20.39 -13.27 8.49
C VAL A 96 -20.05 -14.39 9.48
N VAL A 97 -18.98 -14.22 10.28
CA VAL A 97 -18.60 -15.20 11.31
C VAL A 97 -19.69 -15.35 12.37
N ILE A 98 -20.22 -14.24 12.90
CA ILE A 98 -21.30 -14.26 13.90
C ILE A 98 -22.57 -14.89 13.33
N ALA A 99 -22.94 -14.53 12.10
CA ALA A 99 -24.11 -15.12 11.43
C ALA A 99 -23.95 -16.63 11.24
N ALA A 100 -22.77 -17.10 10.82
CA ALA A 100 -22.49 -18.52 10.67
C ALA A 100 -22.58 -19.28 11.99
N ILE A 101 -22.02 -18.72 13.08
CA ILE A 101 -22.14 -19.29 14.42
C ILE A 101 -23.61 -19.36 14.86
N GLY A 102 -24.38 -18.30 14.62
CA GLY A 102 -25.81 -18.26 14.94
C GLY A 102 -26.62 -19.32 14.22
N VAL A 103 -26.34 -19.54 12.92
CA VAL A 103 -26.99 -20.61 12.13
C VAL A 103 -26.66 -21.98 12.71
N VAL A 104 -25.38 -22.26 12.99
CA VAL A 104 -24.96 -23.55 13.58
C VAL A 104 -25.64 -23.78 14.93
N ALA A 105 -25.63 -22.78 15.81
CA ALA A 105 -26.28 -22.87 17.12
C ALA A 105 -27.80 -23.13 16.99
N ALA A 106 -28.48 -22.41 16.09
CA ALA A 106 -29.90 -22.61 15.84
C ALA A 106 -30.20 -24.01 15.29
N THR A 107 -29.38 -24.52 14.36
CA THR A 107 -29.57 -25.87 13.82
C THR A 107 -29.40 -26.95 14.88
N ILE A 108 -28.41 -26.82 15.77
CA ILE A 108 -28.20 -27.77 16.88
C ILE A 108 -29.38 -27.72 17.85
N TYR A 109 -29.84 -26.53 18.19
CA TYR A 109 -30.99 -26.36 19.09
C TYR A 109 -32.26 -27.03 18.53
N LEU A 110 -32.59 -26.76 17.26
CA LEU A 110 -33.78 -27.32 16.63
C LEU A 110 -33.71 -28.85 16.51
N TYR A 111 -32.50 -29.40 16.25
CA TYR A 111 -32.27 -30.85 16.24
C TYR A 111 -32.48 -31.47 17.63
N LEU A 112 -31.99 -30.82 18.69
CA LEU A 112 -32.17 -31.30 20.07
C LEU A 112 -33.62 -31.24 20.54
N GLU A 113 -34.41 -30.27 20.07
CA GLU A 113 -35.85 -30.21 20.33
C GLU A 113 -36.68 -31.17 19.45
N GLY A 114 -36.06 -31.85 18.48
CA GLY A 114 -36.75 -32.77 17.57
C GLY A 114 -37.69 -32.06 16.58
N LEU A 115 -37.47 -30.76 16.35
CA LEU A 115 -38.19 -29.97 15.34
C LEU A 115 -37.69 -30.27 13.92
N ILE A 116 -36.46 -30.79 13.82
CA ILE A 116 -35.78 -31.23 12.58
C ILE A 116 -35.02 -32.52 12.87
#